data_AF-A0A2G9V0G7-F1
#
_entry.id   AF-A0A2G9V0G7-F1
#
_cell.length_a   1.000
_cell.length_b   1.000
_cell.length_c   1.000
_cell.angle_alpha   90.00
_cell.angle_beta   90.00
_cell.angle_gamma   90.00
#
_symmetry.space_group_name_H-M   'P 1'
#
loop_
_entity.id
_entity.type
_entity.pdbx_description
1 polymer ?
#
loop_
_entity_poly.entity_id
_entity_poly.type
_entity_poly.pdbx_seq_one_letter_code
_entity_poly.pdbx_strand_id
1 'polypeptide(L)'
;MMDSVRYGAQNAYAECQYQFNKRRWNCTLIDPTTLELISDVMLRDGTRESAFVHAVSAAGVAYRVTRDCARGLNERCGCDQSMLNIDPQVRTYDYQGCSDNVQYGIAISREFVDAAERGKNATQRAILNLHNNRAGRQVGI
;
A
#
# COMPACT_ATOMS: atom_id res chain seq x y z
N MET A 1 -12.50 -7.53 -1.98
CA MET A 1 -11.35 -6.78 -2.53
C MET A 1 -11.36 -5.31 -2.16
N MET A 2 -12.40 -4.55 -2.55
CA MET A 2 -12.46 -3.11 -2.26
C MET A 2 -12.42 -2.80 -0.76
N ASP A 3 -13.01 -3.65 0.09
CA ASP A 3 -12.90 -3.50 1.55
C ASP A 3 -11.45 -3.60 2.04
N SER A 4 -10.66 -4.56 1.53
CA SER A 4 -9.24 -4.68 1.89
C SER A 4 -8.43 -3.45 1.45
N VAL A 5 -8.75 -2.87 0.29
CA VAL A 5 -8.13 -1.61 -0.17
C VAL A 5 -8.51 -0.45 0.75
N ARG A 6 -9.81 -0.32 1.10
CA ARG A 6 -10.30 0.71 2.04
C ARG A 6 -9.62 0.59 3.40
N TYR A 7 -9.58 -0.60 3.98
CA TYR A 7 -8.91 -0.84 5.25
C TYR A 7 -7.40 -0.61 5.16
N GLY A 8 -6.78 -0.91 4.01
CA GLY A 8 -5.37 -0.62 3.77
C GLY A 8 -5.07 0.87 3.78
N ALA A 9 -5.92 1.68 3.17
CA ALA A 9 -5.80 3.14 3.21
C ALA A 9 -6.04 3.71 4.63
N GLN A 10 -7.03 3.18 5.36
CA GLN A 10 -7.28 3.57 6.76
C GLN A 10 -6.09 3.23 7.67
N ASN A 11 -5.51 2.04 7.51
CA ASN A 11 -4.32 1.64 8.24
C ASN A 11 -3.12 2.53 7.92
N ALA A 12 -2.92 2.87 6.64
CA ALA A 12 -1.87 3.80 6.24
C ALA A 12 -2.03 5.19 6.87
N TYR A 13 -3.27 5.68 6.94
CA TYR A 13 -3.57 6.96 7.59
C TYR A 13 -3.26 6.92 9.09
N ALA A 14 -3.73 5.88 9.79
CA ALA A 14 -3.45 5.69 11.21
C ALA A 14 -1.95 5.57 11.49
N GLU A 15 -1.22 4.83 10.66
CA GLU A 15 0.24 4.68 10.77
C GLU A 15 0.95 6.02 10.55
N CYS A 16 0.51 6.81 9.58
CA CYS A 16 1.06 8.13 9.35
C CYS A 16 0.86 9.07 10.55
N GLN A 17 -0.35 9.08 11.13
CA GLN A 17 -0.62 9.82 12.36
C GLN A 17 0.24 9.33 13.53
N TYR A 18 0.41 8.02 13.66
CA TYR A 18 1.25 7.42 14.69
C TYR A 18 2.71 7.86 14.57
N GLN A 19 3.29 7.81 13.37
CA GLN A 19 4.68 8.21 13.11
C GLN A 19 4.93 9.71 13.35
N PHE A 20 3.93 10.54 13.08
CA PHE A 20 4.04 11.99 13.14
C PHE A 20 3.39 12.63 14.38
N ASN A 21 2.92 11.84 15.36
CA ASN A 21 2.19 12.34 16.54
C ASN A 21 2.95 13.37 17.40
N LYS A 22 4.30 13.38 17.34
CA LYS A 22 5.18 14.29 18.07
C LYS A 22 5.84 15.35 17.17
N ARG A 23 5.36 15.51 15.93
CA ARG A 23 5.88 16.48 14.96
C ARG A 23 4.92 17.67 14.85
N ARG A 24 5.41 18.79 14.30
CA ARG A 24 4.58 19.98 14.04
C ARG A 24 3.44 19.67 13.07
N TRP A 25 3.76 18.92 12.02
CA TRP A 25 2.76 18.30 11.15
C TRP A 25 2.51 16.88 11.64
N ASN A 26 1.27 16.58 12.02
CA ASN A 26 0.85 15.33 12.68
C ASN A 26 0.11 14.36 11.75
N CYS A 27 0.27 14.52 10.44
CA CYS A 27 -0.43 13.75 9.43
C CYS A 27 -1.96 13.79 9.52
N THR A 28 -2.53 14.96 9.79
CA THR A 28 -3.96 15.21 9.61
C THR A 28 -4.26 15.44 8.12
N LEU A 29 -4.79 14.41 7.46
CA LEU A 29 -5.14 14.43 6.03
C LEU A 29 -6.63 14.61 5.79
N ILE A 30 -7.46 14.35 6.80
CA ILE A 30 -8.91 14.48 6.74
C ILE A 30 -9.31 15.46 7.83
N ASP A 31 -10.09 16.48 7.46
CA ASP A 31 -10.65 17.41 8.42
C ASP A 31 -11.66 16.66 9.32
N PRO A 32 -11.51 16.68 10.65
CA PRO A 32 -12.37 15.92 11.55
C PRO A 32 -13.81 16.43 11.61
N THR A 33 -14.06 17.65 11.12
CA THR A 33 -15.36 18.34 11.15
C THR A 33 -16.06 18.22 9.81
N THR A 34 -15.37 18.55 8.71
CA THR A 34 -15.96 18.53 7.36
C THR A 34 -15.86 17.16 6.70
N LEU A 35 -14.98 16.28 7.21
CA LEU A 35 -14.63 14.99 6.60
C LEU A 35 -14.04 15.11 5.19
N GLU A 36 -13.59 16.31 4.82
CA GLU A 36 -12.96 16.57 3.53
C GLU A 36 -11.47 16.25 3.57
N LEU A 37 -10.92 15.87 2.42
CA LEU A 37 -9.49 15.66 2.26
C LEU A 37 -8.76 17.01 2.31
N ILE A 38 -7.88 17.17 3.29
CA ILE A 38 -6.96 18.32 3.39
C ILE A 38 -5.91 18.15 2.31
N SER A 39 -6.20 18.75 1.16
CA SER A 39 -5.51 18.44 -0.06
C SER A 39 -4.11 19.07 -0.17
N ASP A 40 -3.75 20.02 0.70
CA ASP A 40 -2.49 20.77 0.57
C ASP A 40 -1.25 19.88 0.55
N VAL A 41 -1.22 18.80 1.36
CA VAL A 41 -0.07 17.88 1.41
C VAL A 41 -0.02 16.94 0.19
N MET A 42 -1.17 16.54 -0.35
CA MET A 42 -1.26 15.62 -1.51
C MET A 42 -1.23 16.37 -2.86
N LEU A 43 -1.70 17.62 -2.89
CA LEU A 43 -1.96 18.37 -4.12
C LEU A 43 -1.00 19.53 -4.37
N ARG A 44 -0.37 20.14 -3.34
CA ARG A 44 0.37 21.39 -3.53
C ARG A 44 1.88 21.28 -3.45
N ASP A 45 2.46 20.42 -2.62
CA ASP A 45 3.91 20.45 -2.41
C ASP A 45 4.57 19.07 -2.48
N GLY A 46 5.64 18.96 -3.28
CA GLY A 46 6.57 17.82 -3.30
C GLY A 46 7.44 17.79 -2.04
N THR A 47 6.80 17.82 -0.87
CA THR A 47 7.44 17.82 0.45
C THR A 47 7.85 16.42 0.87
N ARG A 48 8.68 16.35 1.91
CA ARG A 48 9.09 15.07 2.52
C ARG A 48 7.89 14.36 3.16
N GLU A 49 6.97 15.13 3.71
CA GLU A 49 5.72 14.66 4.29
C GLU A 49 4.82 14.03 3.23
N SER A 50 4.65 14.69 2.08
CA SER A 50 3.90 14.14 0.93
C SER A 50 4.51 12.84 0.42
N ALA A 51 5.84 12.80 0.30
CA ALA A 51 6.55 11.58 -0.11
C ALA A 51 6.28 10.40 0.85
N PHE A 52 6.26 10.67 2.16
CA PHE A 52 5.92 9.66 3.16
C PHE A 52 4.47 9.19 3.03
N VAL A 53 3.52 10.11 2.86
CA VAL A 53 2.08 9.78 2.69
C VAL A 53 1.85 8.87 1.48
N HIS A 54 2.47 9.18 0.34
CA HIS A 54 2.42 8.35 -0.86
C HIS A 54 2.99 6.94 -0.61
N ALA A 55 4.18 6.87 0.01
CA ALA A 55 4.81 5.60 0.32
C ALA A 55 3.98 4.75 1.30
N VAL A 56 3.55 5.32 2.44
CA VAL A 56 2.79 4.57 3.46
C VAL A 56 1.40 4.17 2.95
N SER A 57 0.76 4.98 2.11
CA SER A 57 -0.53 4.62 1.48
C SER A 57 -0.37 3.44 0.53
N ALA A 58 0.65 3.46 -0.33
CA ALA A 58 0.94 2.35 -1.23
C ALA A 58 1.31 1.07 -0.47
N ALA A 59 2.11 1.19 0.60
CA ALA A 59 2.48 0.08 1.47
C ALA A 59 1.26 -0.50 2.21
N GLY A 60 0.42 0.35 2.82
CA GLY A 60 -0.74 -0.06 3.61
C GLY A 60 -1.78 -0.83 2.79
N VAL A 61 -2.05 -0.40 1.55
CA VAL A 61 -2.90 -1.15 0.63
C VAL A 61 -2.29 -2.49 0.26
N ALA A 62 -1.00 -2.53 -0.10
CA ALA A 62 -0.32 -3.77 -0.47
C ALA A 62 -0.30 -4.78 0.70
N TYR A 63 0.03 -4.31 1.90
CA TYR A 63 0.03 -5.09 3.12
C TYR A 63 -1.36 -5.67 3.43
N ARG A 64 -2.38 -4.81 3.47
CA ARG A 64 -3.73 -5.25 3.89
C ARG A 64 -4.33 -6.22 2.90
N VAL A 65 -4.19 -5.97 1.59
CA VAL A 65 -4.67 -6.89 0.55
C VAL A 65 -3.96 -8.23 0.68
N THR A 66 -2.64 -8.24 0.78
CA THR A 66 -1.86 -9.48 0.94
C THR A 66 -2.35 -10.29 2.14
N ARG A 67 -2.51 -9.62 3.29
CA ARG A 67 -2.89 -10.27 4.54
C ARG A 67 -4.31 -10.84 4.51
N ASP A 68 -5.25 -10.10 3.90
CA ASP A 68 -6.63 -10.55 3.78
C ASP A 68 -6.75 -11.73 2.81
N CYS A 69 -5.96 -11.74 1.73
CA CYS A 69 -5.86 -12.87 0.80
C CYS A 69 -5.34 -14.14 1.50
N ALA A 70 -4.25 -14.03 2.26
CA ALA A 70 -3.69 -15.17 2.99
C ALA A 70 -4.63 -15.70 4.09
N ARG A 71 -5.50 -14.85 4.65
CA ARG A 71 -6.54 -15.25 5.61
C ARG A 71 -7.79 -15.84 4.95
N GLY A 72 -7.87 -15.87 3.62
CA GLY A 72 -9.07 -16.31 2.91
C GLY A 72 -10.27 -15.38 3.07
N LEU A 73 -10.06 -14.11 3.44
CA LEU A 73 -11.14 -13.13 3.59
C LEU A 73 -11.66 -12.60 2.23
N ASN A 74 -11.07 -13.04 1.13
CA ASN A 74 -11.40 -12.59 -0.20
C ASN A 74 -11.26 -13.74 -1.19
N GLU A 75 -12.36 -14.08 -1.86
CA GLU A 75 -12.45 -15.24 -2.76
C GLU A 75 -11.60 -15.10 -4.03
N ARG A 76 -11.18 -13.87 -4.39
CA ARG A 76 -10.44 -13.61 -5.64
C ARG A 76 -8.93 -13.82 -5.52
N CYS A 77 -8.43 -14.14 -4.34
CA CYS A 77 -7.00 -14.30 -4.07
C CYS A 77 -6.77 -15.29 -2.93
N GLY A 78 -5.51 -15.67 -2.72
CA GLY A 78 -5.15 -16.63 -1.69
C GLY A 78 -3.65 -16.59 -1.37
N CYS A 79 -3.17 -17.68 -0.79
CA CYS A 79 -1.76 -17.89 -0.48
C CYS A 79 -0.90 -17.93 -1.74
N ASP A 80 0.39 -17.67 -1.57
CA ASP A 80 1.38 -17.93 -2.62
C ASP A 80 1.56 -19.44 -2.82
N GLN A 81 1.44 -19.87 -4.07
CA GLN A 81 1.58 -21.27 -4.49
C GLN A 81 2.91 -21.54 -5.20
N SER A 82 3.79 -20.53 -5.30
CA SER A 82 5.11 -20.66 -5.95
C SER A 82 5.91 -21.86 -5.40
N MET A 83 5.89 -22.05 -4.08
CA MET A 83 6.56 -23.14 -3.40
C MET A 83 5.98 -24.52 -3.72
N LEU A 84 4.70 -24.62 -4.11
CA LEU A 84 4.07 -25.89 -4.51
C LEU A 84 4.51 -26.35 -5.90
N ASN A 85 4.90 -25.41 -6.76
CA ASN A 85 5.34 -25.69 -8.14
C ASN A 85 6.81 -26.11 -8.26
N ILE A 86 7.58 -26.10 -7.16
CA ILE A 86 8.96 -26.60 -7.14
C ILE A 86 8.94 -28.13 -7.24
N ASP A 87 9.93 -28.74 -7.90
CA ASP A 87 10.05 -30.20 -7.95
C ASP A 87 10.22 -30.77 -6.52
N PRO A 88 9.38 -31.75 -6.08
CA PRO A 88 9.57 -32.45 -4.82
C PRO A 88 10.99 -33.00 -4.61
N GLN A 89 11.70 -33.43 -5.67
CA GLN A 89 13.06 -33.97 -5.57
C GLN A 89 14.11 -32.90 -5.26
N VAL A 90 13.81 -31.63 -5.53
CA VAL A 90 14.69 -30.48 -5.27
C VAL A 90 14.36 -29.82 -3.92
N ARG A 91 13.14 -30.02 -3.40
CA ARG A 91 12.73 -29.46 -2.11
C ARG A 91 13.47 -30.13 -0.96
N THR A 92 14.26 -29.34 -0.23
CA THR A 92 15.01 -29.79 0.96
C THR A 92 14.14 -29.85 2.23
N TYR A 93 12.92 -29.30 2.18
CA TYR A 93 12.00 -29.24 3.30
C TYR A 93 10.55 -29.37 2.83
N ASP A 94 9.68 -29.85 3.71
CA ASP A 94 8.25 -29.91 3.48
C ASP A 94 7.63 -28.53 3.72
N TYR A 95 7.20 -27.89 2.63
CA TYR A 95 6.47 -26.62 2.71
C TYR A 95 5.03 -26.88 3.16
N GLN A 96 4.64 -26.26 4.28
CA GLN A 96 3.28 -26.32 4.81
C GLN A 96 2.80 -24.91 5.19
N GLY A 97 1.48 -24.73 5.20
CA GLY A 97 0.84 -23.48 5.59
C GLY A 97 0.51 -22.57 4.41
N CYS A 98 0.44 -21.26 4.68
CA CYS A 98 0.02 -20.24 3.75
C CYS A 98 1.04 -19.11 3.74
N SER A 99 1.87 -19.05 2.68
CA SER A 99 2.72 -17.89 2.44
C SER A 99 1.88 -16.73 1.92
N ASP A 100 2.18 -15.55 2.42
CA ASP A 100 1.59 -14.29 1.96
C ASP A 100 1.96 -14.04 0.48
N ASN A 101 0.96 -13.86 -0.39
CA ASN A 101 1.20 -13.52 -1.80
C ASN A 101 1.45 -12.02 -1.96
N VAL A 102 2.64 -11.57 -1.57
CA VAL A 102 3.04 -10.16 -1.56
C VAL A 102 2.97 -9.54 -2.95
N GLN A 103 3.33 -10.30 -4.00
CA GLN A 103 3.28 -9.81 -5.38
C GLN A 103 1.86 -9.44 -5.82
N TYR A 104 0.87 -10.22 -5.40
CA TYR A 104 -0.54 -9.89 -5.64
C TYR A 104 -0.96 -8.60 -4.95
N GLY A 105 -0.60 -8.42 -3.67
CA GLY A 105 -0.90 -7.18 -2.95
C GLY A 105 -0.23 -5.95 -3.57
N ILE A 106 1.03 -6.07 -3.99
CA ILE A 106 1.76 -5.02 -4.72
C ILE A 106 1.05 -4.66 -6.02
N ALA A 107 0.58 -5.65 -6.78
CA ALA A 107 -0.14 -5.44 -8.04
C ALA A 107 -1.46 -4.67 -7.81
N ILE A 108 -2.25 -5.05 -6.80
CA ILE A 108 -3.49 -4.35 -6.44
C ILE A 108 -3.19 -2.93 -5.95
N SER A 109 -2.19 -2.76 -5.08
CA SER A 109 -1.78 -1.42 -4.62
C SER A 109 -1.35 -0.52 -5.79
N ARG A 110 -0.62 -1.07 -6.77
CA ARG A 110 -0.25 -0.34 -7.99
C ARG A 110 -1.49 0.09 -8.78
N GLU A 111 -2.46 -0.82 -8.96
CA GLU A 111 -3.67 -0.49 -9.72
C GLU A 111 -4.51 0.60 -9.06
N PHE A 112 -4.65 0.58 -7.73
CA PHE A 112 -5.49 1.53 -7.00
C PHE A 112 -4.78 2.84 -6.67
N VAL A 113 -3.58 2.78 -6.11
CA VAL A 113 -2.90 3.97 -5.58
C VAL A 113 -2.29 4.81 -6.71
N ASP A 114 -1.80 4.16 -7.77
CA ASP A 114 -1.26 4.90 -8.93
C ASP A 114 -2.38 5.42 -9.85
N ALA A 115 -3.63 4.96 -9.71
CA ALA A 115 -4.76 5.45 -10.51
C ALA A 115 -4.97 6.96 -10.36
N ALA A 116 -4.70 7.52 -9.18
CA ALA A 116 -4.78 8.96 -8.93
C ALA A 116 -3.78 9.78 -9.76
N GLU A 117 -2.70 9.16 -10.26
CA GLU A 117 -1.69 9.82 -11.09
C GLU A 117 -1.87 9.52 -12.60
N ARG A 118 -2.80 8.63 -12.98
CA ARG A 118 -3.09 8.36 -14.40
C ARG A 118 -3.70 9.59 -15.09
N GLY A 119 -3.31 9.84 -16.33
CA GLY A 119 -3.86 10.93 -17.15
C GLY A 119 -3.34 12.33 -16.79
N LYS A 120 -2.63 12.48 -15.66
CA LYS A 120 -1.78 13.65 -15.43
C LYS A 120 -0.54 13.44 -16.30
N ASN A 121 -0.44 14.18 -17.41
CA ASN A 121 0.78 14.24 -18.25
C ASN A 121 2.03 14.21 -17.38
N ALA A 122 3.14 13.60 -17.84
CA ALA A 122 4.39 13.30 -17.12
C ALA A 122 5.05 14.50 -16.41
N THR A 123 4.34 15.11 -15.48
CA THR A 123 4.75 16.21 -14.64
C THR A 123 5.74 15.65 -13.64
N GLN A 124 6.71 16.47 -13.25
CA GLN A 124 7.70 16.09 -12.23
C GLN A 124 7.03 15.58 -10.95
N ARG A 125 5.86 16.14 -10.60
CA ARG A 125 5.06 15.69 -9.46
C ARG A 125 4.48 14.29 -9.64
N ALA A 126 3.84 13.99 -10.77
CA ALA A 126 3.29 12.65 -11.00
C ALA A 126 4.41 11.59 -10.99
N ILE A 127 5.58 11.89 -11.55
CA ILE A 127 6.75 11.02 -11.53
C ILE A 127 7.24 10.79 -10.08
N LEU A 128 7.34 11.86 -9.27
CA LEU A 128 7.74 11.78 -7.87
C LEU A 128 6.73 10.96 -7.05
N ASN A 129 5.43 11.18 -7.23
CA ASN A 129 4.37 10.44 -6.53
C ASN A 129 4.44 8.95 -6.87
N LEU A 130 4.57 8.59 -8.15
CA LEU A 130 4.74 7.20 -8.59
C LEU A 130 6.02 6.57 -8.03
N HIS A 131 7.12 7.34 -7.95
CA HIS A 131 8.36 6.90 -7.32
C HIS A 131 8.15 6.58 -5.84
N ASN A 132 7.52 7.48 -5.09
CA ASN A 132 7.25 7.30 -3.66
C ASN A 132 6.30 6.12 -3.41
N ASN A 133 5.24 5.97 -4.22
CA ASN A 133 4.35 4.81 -4.16
C ASN A 133 5.12 3.50 -4.39
N ARG A 134 6.03 3.47 -5.38
CA ARG A 134 6.89 2.31 -5.64
C ARG A 134 7.82 2.02 -4.47
N ALA A 135 8.43 3.04 -3.89
CA ALA A 135 9.30 2.89 -2.72
C ALA A 135 8.53 2.25 -1.55
N GLY A 136 7.31 2.73 -1.27
CA GLY A 136 6.44 2.14 -0.23
C GLY A 136 6.14 0.66 -0.44
N ARG A 137 5.88 0.25 -1.68
CA ARG A 137 5.62 -1.17 -2.04
C ARG A 137 6.84 -2.08 -1.96
N GLN A 138 8.05 -1.52 -1.91
CA GLN A 138 9.31 -2.28 -1.90
C GLN A 138 9.90 -2.45 -0.50
N VAL A 139 9.40 -1.72 0.50
CA VAL A 139 9.75 -1.98 1.89
C VAL A 139 9.17 -3.34 2.27
N GLY A 140 10.02 -4.25 2.78
CA GLY A 140 9.64 -5.64 3.05
C GLY A 140 8.31 -5.72 3.80
N ILE A 141 7.35 -6.41 3.18
CA ILE A 141 6.06 -6.79 3.76
C ILE A 141 6.24 -8.14 4.45
#